data_AF-A0ABD5RY77-F1
#
_entry.id   AF-A0ABD5RY77-F1
#
_cell.length_a   1.000
_cell.length_b   1.000
_cell.length_c   1.000
_cell.angle_alpha   90.00
_cell.angle_beta   90.00
_cell.angle_gamma   90.00
#
_symmetry.space_group_name_H-M   'P 1'
#
loop_
_entity.id
_entity.type
_entity.pdbx_description
1 polymer ?
#
loop_
_entity_poly.entity_id
_entity_poly.type
_entity_poly.pdbx_seq_one_letter_code
_entity_poly.pdbx_strand_id
1 'polypeptide(L)'
;MYSKHHFLISVVVAALVSVLTTSAYPWWLLLTVAAVVGVGIDFDHFLVAAAKTGGWDPIRRCLRDPRIVLFDQGEIFEEGEVGVTNRLLSHVVIAGLLVGALAVVDPFLAAFVALVLYFHLLADLVWDVWDMADS
;
A
#
# COMPACT_ATOMS: atom_id res chain seq x y z
N MET A 1 9.00 0.05 4.98
CA MET A 1 9.43 0.48 3.64
C MET A 1 8.77 1.83 3.28
N TYR A 2 9.29 2.60 2.31
CA TYR A 2 8.71 3.90 1.88
C TYR A 2 7.77 3.79 0.67
N SER A 3 6.76 4.68 0.56
CA SER A 3 5.74 4.68 -0.52
C SER A 3 6.32 4.79 -1.93
N LYS A 4 7.51 5.39 -2.11
CA LYS A 4 8.20 5.43 -3.41
C LYS A 4 8.60 4.03 -3.89
N HIS A 5 8.99 3.15 -2.97
CA HIS A 5 9.30 1.76 -3.30
C HIS A 5 8.03 0.98 -3.66
N HIS A 6 6.94 1.16 -2.91
CA HIS A 6 5.64 0.59 -3.22
C HIS A 6 5.10 1.04 -4.58
N PHE A 7 5.24 2.33 -4.90
CA PHE A 7 4.92 2.86 -6.23
C PHE A 7 5.73 2.16 -7.33
N LEU A 8 7.06 2.07 -7.16
CA LEU A 8 7.92 1.44 -8.16
C LEU A 8 7.56 -0.04 -8.37
N ILE A 9 7.37 -0.79 -7.28
CA ILE A 9 6.94 -2.20 -7.33
C ILE A 9 5.62 -2.32 -8.08
N SER A 10 4.65 -1.47 -7.75
CA SER A 10 3.33 -1.48 -8.39
C SER A 10 3.40 -1.20 -9.90
N VAL A 11 4.22 -0.23 -10.31
CA VAL A 11 4.46 0.08 -11.72
C VAL A 11 5.15 -1.07 -12.45
N VAL A 12 6.14 -1.72 -11.83
CA VAL A 12 6.83 -2.88 -12.40
C VAL A 12 5.86 -4.05 -12.59
N VAL A 13 5.05 -4.38 -11.58
CA VAL A 13 4.03 -5.43 -11.67
C VAL A 13 3.04 -5.12 -12.79
N ALA A 14 2.56 -3.89 -12.88
CA ALA A 14 1.62 -3.47 -13.91
C ALA A 14 2.21 -3.51 -15.33
N ALA A 15 3.47 -3.11 -15.50
CA ALA A 15 4.18 -3.21 -16.76
C ALA A 15 4.33 -4.68 -17.19
N LEU A 16 4.72 -5.57 -16.25
CA LEU A 16 4.83 -7.01 -16.51
C LEU A 16 3.49 -7.61 -16.92
N VAL A 17 2.40 -7.33 -16.20
CA VAL A 17 1.06 -7.82 -16.57
C VAL A 17 0.65 -7.31 -17.94
N SER A 18 0.92 -6.03 -18.24
CA SER A 18 0.58 -5.42 -19.53
C SER A 18 1.31 -6.05 -20.72
N VAL A 19 2.53 -6.58 -20.50
CA VAL A 19 3.32 -7.26 -21.54
C VAL A 19 2.97 -8.74 -21.64
N LEU A 20 2.73 -9.40 -20.51
CA LEU A 20 2.56 -10.85 -20.43
C LEU A 20 1.12 -11.34 -20.62
N THR A 21 0.15 -10.43 -20.61
CA THR A 21 -1.27 -10.80 -20.70
C THR A 21 -1.99 -9.94 -21.73
N THR A 22 -3.04 -10.51 -22.34
CA THR A 22 -4.00 -9.75 -23.13
C THR A 22 -5.10 -9.25 -22.21
N SER A 23 -5.21 -7.94 -22.05
CA SER A 23 -6.25 -7.29 -21.25
C SER A 23 -7.25 -6.57 -22.15
N ALA A 24 -8.52 -6.51 -21.73
CA ALA A 24 -9.51 -5.59 -22.31
C ALA A 24 -9.24 -4.12 -21.94
N TYR A 25 -8.39 -3.89 -20.94
CA TYR A 25 -8.02 -2.57 -20.47
C TYR A 25 -6.77 -2.05 -21.17
N PRO A 26 -6.71 -0.75 -21.49
CA PRO A 26 -5.49 -0.15 -22.00
C PRO A 26 -4.41 -0.12 -20.92
N TRP A 27 -3.15 -0.28 -21.32
CA TRP A 27 -1.99 -0.37 -20.42
C TRP A 27 -1.88 0.80 -19.41
N TRP A 28 -2.23 2.02 -19.84
CA TRP A 28 -2.15 3.21 -18.96
C TRP A 28 -3.16 3.14 -17.81
N LEU A 29 -4.30 2.49 -18.01
CA LEU A 29 -5.30 2.29 -16.95
C LEU A 29 -4.79 1.28 -15.92
N LEU A 30 -4.15 0.19 -16.38
CA LEU A 30 -3.54 -0.79 -15.47
C LEU A 30 -2.43 -0.17 -14.63
N LEU A 31 -1.56 0.65 -15.25
CA LEU A 31 -0.55 1.42 -14.51
C LEU A 31 -1.19 2.35 -13.47
N THR A 32 -2.25 3.06 -13.85
CA THR A 32 -2.94 4.00 -12.95
C THR A 32 -3.58 3.26 -11.77
N VAL A 33 -4.28 2.16 -12.04
CA VAL A 33 -4.89 1.31 -11.00
C VAL A 33 -3.81 0.77 -10.07
N ALA A 34 -2.72 0.24 -10.60
CA ALA A 34 -1.64 -0.29 -9.76
C ALA A 34 -0.99 0.78 -8.89
N ALA A 35 -0.69 1.96 -9.44
CA ALA A 35 -0.14 3.07 -8.68
C ALA A 35 -1.09 3.54 -7.57
N VAL A 36 -2.38 3.70 -7.90
CA VAL A 36 -3.39 4.14 -6.93
C VAL A 36 -3.62 3.11 -5.84
N VAL A 37 -3.75 1.84 -6.19
CA VAL A 37 -4.03 0.78 -5.21
C VAL A 37 -2.80 0.45 -4.37
N GLY A 38 -1.63 0.32 -5.00
CA GLY A 38 -0.39 0.00 -4.32
C GLY A 38 0.06 1.10 -3.37
N VAL A 39 -0.02 2.38 -3.74
CA VAL A 39 0.29 3.47 -2.79
C VAL A 39 -0.88 3.74 -1.85
N GLY A 40 -2.11 3.60 -2.34
CA GLY A 40 -3.31 3.97 -1.61
C GLY A 40 -3.64 3.08 -0.42
N ILE A 41 -3.15 1.83 -0.41
CA ILE A 41 -3.36 0.94 0.73
C ILE A 41 -2.70 1.50 2.01
N ASP A 42 -1.54 2.15 1.90
CA ASP A 42 -0.79 2.75 3.03
C ASP A 42 -1.57 3.88 3.74
N PHE A 43 -2.64 4.42 3.13
CA PHE A 43 -3.50 5.38 3.81
C PHE A 43 -4.23 4.78 5.01
N ASP A 44 -4.31 3.44 5.10
CA ASP A 44 -4.85 2.75 6.27
C ASP A 44 -4.05 3.02 7.55
N HIS A 45 -2.76 3.39 7.46
CA HIS A 45 -1.93 3.75 8.61
C HIS A 45 -2.53 4.91 9.39
N PHE A 46 -3.13 5.89 8.70
CA PHE A 46 -3.82 7.01 9.36
C PHE A 46 -5.03 6.53 10.15
N LEU A 47 -5.78 5.55 9.62
CA LEU A 47 -6.93 4.95 10.31
C LEU A 47 -6.49 4.12 11.51
N VAL A 48 -5.43 3.32 11.35
CA VAL A 48 -4.85 2.52 12.43
C VAL A 48 -4.32 3.41 13.55
N ALA A 49 -3.55 4.45 13.20
CA ALA A 49 -3.02 5.41 14.15
C ALA A 49 -4.14 6.13 14.89
N ALA A 50 -5.19 6.57 14.18
CA ALA A 50 -6.34 7.21 14.80
C ALA A 50 -7.12 6.28 15.73
N ALA A 51 -7.32 5.02 15.33
CA ALA A 51 -7.98 4.03 16.16
C ALA A 51 -7.19 3.72 17.45
N LYS A 52 -5.86 3.75 17.39
CA LYS A 52 -5.00 3.44 18.54
C LYS A 52 -4.74 4.62 19.48
N THR A 53 -4.58 5.82 18.93
CA THR A 53 -4.24 7.03 19.70
C THR A 53 -5.45 7.88 20.07
N GLY A 54 -6.60 7.64 19.41
CA GLY A 54 -7.81 8.46 19.56
C GLY A 54 -7.74 9.80 18.83
N GLY A 55 -6.72 10.04 18.00
CA GLY A 55 -6.46 11.32 17.36
C GLY A 55 -5.94 11.21 15.93
N TRP A 56 -6.03 12.31 15.18
CA TRP A 56 -5.53 12.41 13.80
C TRP A 56 -4.22 13.18 13.73
N ASP A 57 -3.37 13.02 14.74
CA ASP A 57 -2.11 13.74 14.85
C ASP A 57 -1.19 13.53 13.64
N PRO A 58 -1.08 12.32 13.04
CA PRO A 58 -0.34 12.15 11.79
C PRO A 58 -0.85 13.04 10.65
N ILE A 59 -2.17 13.20 10.50
CA ILE A 59 -2.75 14.10 9.50
C ILE A 59 -2.36 15.55 9.81
N ARG A 60 -2.46 15.96 11.08
CA ARG A 60 -2.07 17.32 11.51
C ARG A 60 -0.59 17.58 11.25
N ARG A 61 0.30 16.59 11.47
CA ARG A 61 1.73 16.67 11.15
C ARG A 61 1.94 16.89 9.64
N CYS A 62 1.30 16.08 8.79
CA CYS A 62 1.37 16.22 7.33
C CYS A 62 0.85 17.58 6.82
N LEU A 63 -0.22 18.10 7.43
CA LEU A 63 -0.78 19.41 7.06
C LEU A 63 0.12 20.57 7.53
N ARG A 64 0.80 20.42 8.67
CA ARG A 64 1.72 21.43 9.20
C ARG A 64 3.02 21.48 8.40
N ASP A 65 3.51 20.33 7.94
CA ASP A 65 4.67 20.23 7.08
C ASP A 65 4.46 19.20 5.95
N PRO A 66 4.03 19.64 4.75
CA PRO A 66 3.77 18.73 3.63
C PRO A 66 5.04 18.09 3.06
N ARG A 67 6.24 18.57 3.41
CA ARG A 67 7.50 17.97 2.96
C ARG A 67 7.68 16.57 3.53
N ILE A 68 7.16 16.33 4.74
CA ILE A 68 7.18 15.04 5.43
C ILE A 68 6.54 13.94 4.55
N VAL A 69 5.48 14.26 3.81
CA VAL A 69 4.80 13.29 2.93
C VAL A 69 5.67 12.88 1.74
N LEU A 70 6.54 13.77 1.26
CA LEU A 70 7.32 13.59 0.03
C LEU A 70 8.75 13.13 0.27
N PHE A 71 9.36 13.58 1.37
CA PHE A 71 10.80 13.43 1.63
C PHE A 71 11.10 12.70 2.93
N ASP A 72 10.31 12.88 3.98
CA ASP A 72 10.60 12.36 5.33
C ASP A 72 9.47 11.47 5.85
N GLN A 73 9.08 10.45 5.07
CA GLN A 73 7.90 9.63 5.39
C GLN A 73 8.00 8.89 6.74
N GLY A 74 9.21 8.68 7.26
CA GLY A 74 9.44 8.14 8.60
C GLY A 74 8.95 9.05 9.73
N GLU A 75 8.79 10.35 9.48
CA GLU A 75 8.34 11.35 10.46
C GLU A 75 6.80 11.51 10.48
N ILE A 76 6.07 10.77 9.63
CA ILE A 76 4.59 10.85 9.60
C ILE A 76 4.00 10.25 10.88
N PHE A 77 4.54 9.10 11.29
CA PHE A 77 4.04 8.31 12.41
C PHE A 77 5.11 8.17 13.48
N GLU A 78 4.72 8.37 14.73
CA GLU A 78 5.60 8.14 15.88
C GLU A 78 5.63 6.64 16.25
N GLU A 79 6.67 6.24 16.98
CA GLU A 79 6.79 4.88 17.49
C GLU A 79 5.54 4.48 18.29
N GLY A 80 4.97 3.32 17.96
CA GLY A 80 3.79 2.80 18.62
C GLY A 80 2.46 3.30 18.05
N GLU A 81 2.40 4.29 17.15
CA GLU A 81 1.12 4.75 16.56
C GLU A 81 0.51 3.69 15.63
N VAL A 82 1.31 3.04 14.78
CA VAL A 82 0.84 2.00 13.85
C VAL A 82 1.29 0.61 14.34
N GLY A 83 2.60 0.37 14.33
CA GLY A 83 3.21 -0.92 14.67
C GLY A 83 3.09 -1.96 13.56
N VAL A 84 4.11 -2.80 13.41
CA VAL A 84 4.26 -3.78 12.30
C VAL A 84 3.04 -4.69 12.16
N THR A 85 2.59 -5.33 13.25
CA THR A 85 1.48 -6.29 13.20
C THR A 85 0.15 -5.65 12.82
N ASN A 86 -0.17 -4.47 13.37
CA ASN A 86 -1.44 -3.81 13.04
C ASN A 86 -1.45 -3.33 11.59
N ARG A 87 -0.32 -2.81 11.10
CA ARG A 87 -0.14 -2.45 9.70
C ARG A 87 -0.41 -3.64 8.78
N LEU A 88 0.30 -4.75 8.98
CA LEU A 88 0.13 -5.93 8.11
C LEU A 88 -1.30 -6.48 8.19
N LEU A 89 -1.90 -6.49 9.37
CA LEU A 89 -3.28 -6.91 9.54
C LEU A 89 -4.27 -6.01 8.79
N SER A 90 -4.15 -4.69 8.91
CA SER A 90 -5.03 -3.75 8.22
C SER A 90 -4.89 -3.87 6.70
N HIS A 91 -3.66 -4.00 6.20
CA HIS A 91 -3.38 -4.27 4.79
C HIS A 91 -4.07 -5.55 4.31
N VAL A 92 -3.92 -6.67 5.02
CA VAL A 92 -4.53 -7.95 4.64
C VAL A 92 -6.06 -7.86 4.62
N VAL A 93 -6.67 -7.22 5.63
CA VAL A 93 -8.12 -7.07 5.72
C VAL A 93 -8.64 -6.20 4.58
N ILE A 94 -8.05 -5.03 4.34
CA ILE A 94 -8.46 -4.11 3.28
C ILE A 94 -8.25 -4.74 1.90
N ALA A 95 -7.10 -5.37 1.67
CA ALA A 95 -6.80 -6.08 0.43
C ALA A 95 -7.80 -7.19 0.15
N GLY A 96 -8.11 -8.02 1.15
CA GLY A 96 -9.07 -9.11 1.02
C GLY A 96 -10.48 -8.63 0.68
N LEU A 97 -10.95 -7.55 1.35
CA LEU A 97 -12.25 -6.94 1.06
C LEU A 97 -12.30 -6.33 -0.34
N LEU A 98 -11.27 -5.59 -0.74
CA LEU A 98 -11.20 -4.96 -2.06
C LEU A 98 -11.16 -6.00 -3.18
N VAL A 99 -10.28 -7.00 -3.07
CA VAL A 99 -10.16 -8.09 -4.05
C VAL A 99 -11.45 -8.91 -4.09
N GLY A 100 -12.05 -9.23 -2.95
CA GLY A 100 -13.32 -9.96 -2.88
C GLY A 100 -14.45 -9.21 -3.57
N ALA A 101 -14.57 -7.90 -3.34
CA ALA A 101 -15.56 -7.06 -4.01
C ALA A 101 -15.33 -6.99 -5.53
N LEU A 102 -14.07 -6.82 -5.96
CA LEU A 102 -13.72 -6.82 -7.38
C LEU A 102 -14.00 -8.16 -8.04
N ALA A 103 -13.77 -9.28 -7.36
CA ALA A 103 -13.95 -10.62 -7.93
C ALA A 103 -15.41 -10.89 -8.37
N VAL A 104 -16.37 -10.23 -7.74
CA VAL A 104 -17.81 -10.31 -8.09
C VAL A 104 -18.12 -9.55 -9.38
N VAL A 105 -17.40 -8.47 -9.67
CA VAL A 105 -17.69 -7.53 -10.77
C VAL A 105 -16.80 -7.77 -11.97
N ASP A 106 -15.50 -7.95 -11.75
CA ASP A 106 -14.47 -8.15 -12.76
C ASP A 106 -13.34 -9.05 -12.22
N PRO A 107 -13.35 -10.35 -12.58
CA PRO A 107 -12.32 -11.29 -12.15
C PRO A 107 -10.90 -10.94 -12.62
N PHE A 108 -10.75 -10.31 -13.79
CA PHE A 108 -9.44 -9.91 -14.29
C PHE A 108 -8.88 -8.78 -13.42
N LEU A 109 -9.68 -7.75 -13.16
CA LEU A 109 -9.27 -6.63 -12.32
C LEU A 109 -9.01 -7.08 -10.88
N ALA A 110 -9.80 -8.01 -10.35
CA ALA A 110 -9.57 -8.62 -9.05
C ALA A 110 -8.22 -9.33 -8.96
N ALA A 111 -7.90 -10.18 -9.94
CA ALA A 111 -6.61 -10.88 -9.99
C ALA A 111 -5.44 -9.90 -10.15
N PHE A 112 -5.61 -8.88 -10.98
CA PHE A 112 -4.60 -7.83 -11.18
C PHE A 112 -4.32 -7.06 -9.87
N VAL A 113 -5.37 -6.59 -9.20
CA VAL A 113 -5.27 -5.88 -7.92
C VAL A 113 -4.69 -6.78 -6.84
N ALA A 114 -5.10 -8.04 -6.78
CA ALA A 114 -4.54 -9.03 -5.85
C ALA A 114 -3.04 -9.21 -6.05
N LEU A 115 -2.56 -9.24 -7.29
CA LEU A 115 -1.14 -9.38 -7.60
C LEU A 115 -0.34 -8.14 -7.17
N VAL A 116 -0.84 -6.94 -7.46
CA VAL A 116 -0.22 -5.67 -7.03
C VAL A 116 -0.10 -5.62 -5.51
N LEU A 117 -1.20 -5.90 -4.81
CA LEU A 117 -1.22 -5.89 -3.35
C LEU A 117 -0.36 -7.02 -2.75
N TYR A 118 -0.31 -8.20 -3.37
CA TYR A 118 0.57 -9.27 -2.94
C TYR A 118 2.04 -8.82 -2.91
N PHE A 119 2.52 -8.18 -3.98
CA PHE A 119 3.90 -7.70 -4.02
C PHE A 119 4.15 -6.53 -3.06
N HIS A 120 3.14 -5.69 -2.81
CA HIS A 120 3.20 -4.66 -1.77
C HIS A 120 3.42 -5.28 -0.38
N LEU A 121 2.52 -6.20 0.01
CA LEU A 121 2.58 -6.86 1.31
C LEU A 121 3.84 -7.72 1.47
N LEU A 122 4.29 -8.38 0.40
CA LEU A 122 5.53 -9.15 0.40
C LEU A 122 6.73 -8.24 0.64
N ALA A 123 6.77 -7.07 0.00
CA ALA A 123 7.86 -6.13 0.18
C ALA A 123 7.88 -5.53 1.60
N ASP A 124 6.72 -5.25 2.20
CA ASP A 124 6.64 -4.91 3.63
C ASP A 124 7.15 -6.04 4.52
N LEU A 125 6.68 -7.27 4.30
CA LEU A 125 7.09 -8.42 5.10
C LEU A 125 8.60 -8.67 5.02
N VAL A 126 9.18 -8.60 3.81
CA VAL A 126 10.63 -8.75 3.62
C VAL A 126 11.38 -7.62 4.32
N TRP A 127 10.91 -6.38 4.21
CA TRP A 127 11.51 -5.25 4.89
C TRP A 127 11.48 -5.43 6.41
N ASP A 128 10.34 -5.83 6.96
CA ASP A 128 10.17 -6.04 8.40
C ASP A 128 11.06 -7.16 8.93
N VAL A 129 11.14 -8.27 8.20
CA VAL A 129 12.04 -9.39 8.56
C VAL A 129 13.50 -8.95 8.54
N TRP A 130 13.88 -8.13 7.57
CA TRP A 130 15.25 -7.64 7.48
C TRP A 130 15.58 -6.64 8.60
N ASP A 131 14.70 -5.68 8.87
CA ASP A 131 14.85 -4.68 9.94
C ASP A 131 14.95 -5.34 11.33
N MET A 132 14.14 -6.37 11.59
CA MET A 132 14.21 -7.16 12.84
C MET A 132 15.46 -8.03 12.96
N ALA A 133 16.12 -8.39 11.85
CA ALA A 133 17.35 -9.18 11.89
C ALA A 133 18.58 -8.33 12.26
N ASP A 134 18.50 -7.01 12.05
CA ASP A 134 19.57 -6.06 12.30
C ASP A 134 19.43 -5.30 13.65
N SER A 135 18.36 -5.58 14.43
CA SER A 135 18.05 -4.98 15.76
C SER A 135 18.42 -5.89 16.94
#